data_AF-A0A953JCX1-F1
#
_entry.id   AF-A0A953JCX1-F1
#
_cell.length_a   1.000
_cell.length_b   1.000
_cell.length_c   1.000
_cell.angle_alpha   90.00
_cell.angle_beta   90.00
_cell.angle_gamma   90.00
#
_symmetry.space_group_name_H-M   'P 1'
#
loop_
_entity.id
_entity.type
_entity.pdbx_description
1 polymer ?
#
loop_
_entity_poly.entity_id
_entity_poly.type
_entity_poly.pdbx_seq_one_letter_code
_entity_poly.pdbx_strand_id
1 'polypeptide(L)'
;MPAPPYFTADDAHAGRPESSRAPSFGDVLPPAPPAVSAPSRSRHGRTVAILGTVLAVLAAGGGVGAYRVMAHHGTAGVEALAPSSAFSFIKLDLSPGGSAEADALAFANHVPGSPGFKNAVELRDTIVRRSLGTYASEYDAMVKPWLGDEIAAGAFVSAGTSQGFTLVRVTDAAKAAQAMKALAALPSRGRDTNRLAYRVTDGFLVLAESQAVVDDLITQAHRQSLAKQATYTADMASVGSGQILVGWVDLAKTTSLLEQQAAVEPGAATLLQGLDVSTPRGRLVFVGSVHPTSIDLDARVLGAPASQWSLANLNDLLGRLPSDSQFAFAVAGADRLLESVFTGFTKSPLGATFLGNELNDLEAETGLRLPDDLYALVGSELAVGASEGGPSGESEFTVLTKPKNPAAAARVATLLQGLAEAAGQRLRVTNGSPLVITTHEGDGGVLRDDPTYVAAMEGMPAQVAAAGYATISESRNAPVIGGLGFYVTASKGSTPIAHLRFIIR
;
A
#
# COMPACT_ATOMS: atom_id res chain seq x y z
N MET A 1 43.36 -39.09 -16.19
CA MET A 1 44.03 -40.14 -17.00
C MET A 1 43.65 -41.50 -16.43
N PRO A 2 43.53 -42.57 -17.24
CA PRO A 2 43.05 -42.59 -18.62
C PRO A 2 41.98 -43.70 -18.85
N ALA A 3 41.34 -43.69 -20.03
CA ALA A 3 40.63 -44.84 -20.63
C ALA A 3 41.65 -45.69 -21.45
N PRO A 4 41.34 -46.69 -22.34
CA PRO A 4 40.07 -47.13 -22.97
C PRO A 4 39.96 -48.70 -22.97
N PRO A 5 39.48 -49.49 -24.00
CA PRO A 5 38.68 -49.22 -25.23
C PRO A 5 37.55 -50.23 -25.65
N TYR A 6 36.67 -49.73 -26.53
CA TYR A 6 36.03 -50.31 -27.75
C TYR A 6 35.30 -51.70 -27.84
N PHE A 7 34.07 -51.63 -28.41
CA PHE A 7 33.47 -52.40 -29.55
C PHE A 7 33.32 -53.94 -29.48
N THR A 8 32.40 -54.64 -30.16
CA THR A 8 31.14 -54.35 -30.92
C THR A 8 30.38 -55.66 -31.16
N ALA A 9 29.04 -55.64 -31.29
CA ALA A 9 28.27 -56.35 -32.33
C ALA A 9 26.77 -56.08 -32.18
N ASP A 10 26.06 -55.89 -33.31
CA ASP A 10 24.61 -56.06 -33.38
C ASP A 10 24.25 -57.55 -33.45
N ASP A 11 23.03 -57.92 -33.04
CA ASP A 11 22.13 -58.56 -34.00
C ASP A 11 20.65 -58.31 -33.62
N ALA A 12 19.76 -58.28 -34.62
CA ALA A 12 18.39 -57.79 -34.45
C ALA A 12 17.33 -58.88 -34.64
N HIS A 13 16.29 -58.88 -33.81
CA HIS A 13 15.07 -59.66 -34.03
C HIS A 13 13.81 -58.79 -33.83
N ALA A 14 12.88 -58.89 -34.78
CA ALA A 14 11.62 -58.16 -34.79
C ALA A 14 10.44 -59.12 -34.68
N GLY A 15 9.39 -58.72 -33.96
CA GLY A 15 8.14 -59.49 -33.84
C GLY A 15 7.11 -58.77 -32.98
N ARG A 16 5.90 -58.57 -33.51
CA ARG A 16 4.73 -58.05 -32.76
C ARG A 16 4.07 -59.15 -31.93
N PRO A 17 3.17 -58.77 -31.01
CA PRO A 17 1.80 -59.27 -31.19
C PRO A 17 0.69 -58.21 -31.03
N GLU A 18 -0.50 -58.60 -31.48
CA GLU A 18 -1.83 -58.00 -31.23
C GLU A 18 -2.49 -58.72 -30.02
N SER A 19 -3.77 -58.52 -29.64
CA SER A 19 -4.51 -57.30 -29.24
C SER A 19 -5.80 -57.75 -28.49
N SER A 20 -6.66 -56.80 -28.07
CA SER A 20 -7.95 -57.01 -27.35
C SER A 20 -7.84 -57.45 -25.87
N ARG A 21 -8.78 -57.12 -24.97
CA ARG A 21 -10.17 -56.62 -25.13
C ARG A 21 -10.54 -55.61 -24.02
N ALA A 22 -11.43 -54.65 -24.33
CA ALA A 22 -11.91 -53.60 -23.39
C ALA A 22 -13.28 -53.95 -22.74
N PRO A 23 -13.86 -53.11 -21.86
CA PRO A 23 -14.57 -51.89 -22.33
C PRO A 23 -14.35 -50.60 -21.49
N SER A 24 -14.85 -49.49 -22.03
CA SER A 24 -14.95 -48.14 -21.43
C SER A 24 -16.42 -47.76 -21.20
N PHE A 25 -16.71 -46.76 -20.36
CA PHE A 25 -17.68 -45.69 -20.66
C PHE A 25 -17.41 -44.46 -19.75
N GLY A 26 -17.43 -43.22 -20.25
CA GLY A 26 -17.60 -42.81 -21.64
C GLY A 26 -17.38 -41.30 -21.89
N ASP A 27 -17.29 -40.94 -23.17
CA ASP A 27 -17.05 -39.57 -23.65
C ASP A 27 -18.33 -38.72 -23.76
N VAL A 28 -18.18 -37.40 -23.64
CA VAL A 28 -18.93 -36.42 -24.43
C VAL A 28 -18.05 -35.20 -24.71
N LEU A 29 -17.72 -34.92 -25.99
CA LEU A 29 -17.70 -33.57 -26.61
C LEU A 29 -17.54 -33.71 -28.15
N PRO A 30 -17.99 -32.73 -28.99
CA PRO A 30 -18.08 -32.87 -30.46
C PRO A 30 -16.77 -32.59 -31.24
N PRO A 31 -16.75 -32.77 -32.58
CA PRO A 31 -15.51 -32.79 -33.38
C PRO A 31 -14.86 -31.41 -33.63
N ALA A 32 -13.57 -31.43 -33.93
CA ALA A 32 -12.75 -30.25 -34.16
C ALA A 32 -13.07 -29.50 -35.48
N PRO A 33 -13.06 -28.15 -35.50
CA PRO A 33 -13.12 -27.36 -36.73
C PRO A 33 -11.89 -27.54 -37.63
N PRO A 34 -11.99 -27.25 -38.95
CA PRO A 34 -10.87 -27.38 -39.88
C PRO A 34 -9.73 -26.38 -39.60
N ALA A 35 -8.51 -26.77 -39.96
CA ALA A 35 -7.31 -25.96 -39.74
C ALA A 35 -7.36 -24.62 -40.52
N VAL A 36 -7.41 -23.51 -39.79
CA VAL A 36 -7.38 -22.16 -40.36
C VAL A 36 -5.99 -21.86 -40.92
N SER A 37 -5.93 -21.42 -42.17
CA SER A 37 -4.67 -21.07 -42.85
C SER A 37 -3.94 -19.93 -42.12
N ALA A 38 -2.61 -20.07 -41.97
CA ALA A 38 -1.80 -19.04 -41.31
C ALA A 38 -1.90 -17.68 -42.06
N PRO A 39 -2.20 -16.56 -41.37
CA PRO A 39 -2.35 -15.27 -42.01
C PRO A 39 -1.01 -14.81 -42.62
N SER A 40 -1.05 -14.33 -43.86
CA SER A 40 0.13 -13.90 -44.59
C SER A 40 0.72 -12.59 -44.01
N ARG A 41 2.03 -12.39 -44.20
CA ARG A 41 2.77 -11.24 -43.66
C ARG A 41 2.42 -9.93 -44.40
N SER A 42 1.32 -9.27 -44.03
CA SER A 42 1.03 -7.91 -44.45
C SER A 42 1.93 -6.88 -43.74
N ARG A 43 2.99 -6.42 -44.42
CA ARG A 43 3.87 -5.32 -43.96
C ARG A 43 3.17 -3.96 -44.05
N HIS A 44 2.25 -3.64 -43.15
CA HIS A 44 1.69 -2.28 -43.04
C HIS A 44 1.40 -1.87 -41.58
N GLY A 45 1.70 -0.61 -41.25
CA GLY A 45 0.97 0.14 -40.20
C GLY A 45 1.10 -0.30 -38.73
N ARG A 46 2.29 -0.71 -38.25
CA ARG A 46 2.54 -0.73 -36.78
C ARG A 46 2.67 0.69 -36.26
N THR A 47 1.56 1.36 -35.97
CA THR A 47 1.60 2.69 -35.33
C THR A 47 0.37 2.92 -34.47
N VAL A 48 0.60 3.59 -33.34
CA VAL A 48 -0.39 4.09 -32.38
C VAL A 48 -1.30 3.03 -31.71
N ALA A 49 -1.11 2.88 -30.40
CA ALA A 49 -2.05 2.27 -29.44
C ALA A 49 -1.77 2.79 -28.00
N ILE A 50 -1.14 3.97 -27.89
CA ILE A 50 -0.05 4.20 -26.94
C ILE A 50 -0.44 5.08 -25.75
N LEU A 51 -0.78 6.34 -26.01
CA LEU A 51 -1.03 7.31 -24.96
C LEU A 51 -2.31 7.03 -24.14
N GLY A 52 -3.17 6.13 -24.65
CA GLY A 52 -4.43 5.78 -24.02
C GLY A 52 -4.24 5.02 -22.70
N THR A 53 -3.18 4.23 -22.57
CA THR A 53 -2.93 3.45 -21.34
C THR A 53 -2.13 4.23 -20.32
N VAL A 54 -1.27 5.16 -20.74
CA VAL A 54 -0.67 6.17 -19.85
C VAL A 54 -1.76 6.89 -19.07
N LEU A 55 -2.84 7.25 -19.75
CA LEU A 55 -3.98 7.95 -19.19
C LEU A 55 -5.01 7.03 -18.54
N ALA A 56 -5.26 5.83 -19.07
CA ALA A 56 -6.15 4.87 -18.43
C ALA A 56 -5.57 4.28 -17.12
N VAL A 57 -4.25 4.17 -16.96
CA VAL A 57 -3.66 3.82 -15.66
C VAL A 57 -3.83 4.96 -14.64
N LEU A 58 -3.85 6.22 -15.10
CA LEU A 58 -4.07 7.40 -14.25
C LEU A 58 -5.55 7.73 -14.00
N ALA A 59 -6.49 7.23 -14.81
CA ALA A 59 -7.91 7.61 -14.76
C ALA A 59 -8.93 6.46 -14.73
N ALA A 60 -8.55 5.22 -15.06
CA ALA A 60 -9.42 4.05 -14.87
C ALA A 60 -9.31 3.44 -13.46
N GLY A 61 -8.62 4.11 -12.54
CA GLY A 61 -8.58 3.81 -11.10
C GLY A 61 -9.90 4.11 -10.37
N GLY A 62 -11.05 3.83 -11.01
CA GLY A 62 -12.40 4.03 -10.46
C GLY A 62 -12.79 3.04 -9.36
N GLY A 63 -11.88 2.16 -8.94
CA GLY A 63 -12.06 1.24 -7.82
C GLY A 63 -10.71 0.86 -7.21
N VAL A 64 -10.49 1.28 -5.96
CA VAL A 64 -9.35 0.95 -5.08
C VAL A 64 -7.96 1.33 -5.63
N GLY A 65 -7.35 2.40 -5.07
CA GLY A 65 -5.90 2.63 -5.15
C GLY A 65 -5.45 3.98 -5.70
N ALA A 66 -5.67 5.08 -4.96
CA ALA A 66 -5.00 6.37 -5.23
C ALA A 66 -3.71 6.46 -4.40
N TYR A 67 -2.55 6.65 -5.04
CA TYR A 67 -1.24 6.63 -4.35
C TYR A 67 -0.27 7.72 -4.84
N ARG A 68 0.08 8.62 -3.91
CA ARG A 68 1.25 9.53 -3.84
C ARG A 68 1.43 10.70 -4.86
N VAL A 69 2.04 11.81 -4.37
CA VAL A 69 3.07 12.66 -5.03
C VAL A 69 2.95 14.18 -4.53
N MET A 70 3.94 15.06 -4.20
CA MET A 70 4.07 16.61 -4.10
C MET A 70 5.20 17.18 -3.17
N ALA A 71 5.79 18.38 -3.24
CA ALA A 71 5.56 19.65 -3.93
C ALA A 71 6.81 20.52 -3.69
N HIS A 72 7.25 21.27 -4.69
CA HIS A 72 8.01 22.50 -4.45
C HIS A 72 7.20 23.77 -4.74
N HIS A 73 7.65 24.88 -4.14
CA HIS A 73 6.95 26.17 -4.12
C HIS A 73 7.62 27.17 -5.07
N GLY A 74 6.86 28.15 -5.60
CA GLY A 74 7.44 29.36 -6.18
C GLY A 74 6.61 30.05 -7.27
N THR A 75 5.87 29.27 -8.05
CA THR A 75 4.79 29.77 -8.90
C THR A 75 3.43 29.60 -8.21
N ALA A 76 2.35 30.12 -8.78
CA ALA A 76 1.02 29.62 -8.45
C ALA A 76 0.98 28.15 -8.93
N GLY A 77 1.14 27.23 -7.99
CA GLY A 77 1.18 25.79 -8.27
C GLY A 77 -0.13 25.27 -8.84
N VAL A 78 -0.13 24.02 -9.30
CA VAL A 78 -1.29 23.37 -9.92
C VAL A 78 -2.56 23.34 -9.02
N GLU A 79 -2.42 23.59 -7.72
CA GLU A 79 -3.49 23.96 -6.77
C GLU A 79 -4.40 25.10 -7.28
N ALA A 80 -3.88 25.97 -8.15
CA ALA A 80 -4.60 27.07 -8.77
C ALA A 80 -5.55 26.61 -9.90
N LEU A 81 -5.31 25.43 -10.48
CA LEU A 81 -6.17 24.78 -11.49
C LEU A 81 -7.08 23.70 -10.89
N ALA A 82 -6.82 23.23 -9.68
CA ALA A 82 -7.78 22.45 -8.92
C ALA A 82 -8.93 23.36 -8.41
N PRO A 83 -10.21 22.96 -8.53
CA PRO A 83 -11.33 23.75 -8.01
C PRO A 83 -11.42 23.63 -6.49
N SER A 84 -11.91 24.67 -5.81
CA SER A 84 -12.16 24.65 -4.36
C SER A 84 -13.25 23.66 -3.93
N SER A 85 -14.02 23.14 -4.88
CA SER A 85 -14.96 22.02 -4.71
C SER A 85 -14.29 20.64 -4.75
N ALA A 86 -12.97 20.56 -4.96
CA ALA A 86 -12.20 19.34 -4.78
C ALA A 86 -12.39 18.79 -3.36
N PHE A 87 -12.34 17.47 -3.23
CA PHE A 87 -12.40 16.74 -1.97
C PHE A 87 -11.28 15.72 -1.82
N SER A 88 -10.55 15.43 -2.90
CA SER A 88 -9.22 14.81 -2.85
C SER A 88 -8.30 15.53 -3.84
N PHE A 89 -7.02 15.68 -3.46
CA PHE A 89 -6.00 16.33 -4.28
C PHE A 89 -4.60 15.80 -3.93
N ILE A 90 -3.79 15.55 -4.97
CA ILE A 90 -2.46 14.93 -4.92
C ILE A 90 -1.63 15.44 -6.10
N LYS A 91 -0.31 15.60 -6.02
CA LYS A 91 0.51 16.15 -7.12
C LYS A 91 2.00 15.72 -7.17
N LEU A 92 2.40 14.69 -7.91
CA LEU A 92 3.83 14.32 -8.05
C LEU A 92 4.73 15.49 -8.51
N ASP A 93 5.72 15.85 -7.66
CA ASP A 93 6.89 16.64 -8.05
C ASP A 93 7.99 15.71 -8.60
N LEU A 94 8.31 15.90 -9.88
CA LEU A 94 9.23 15.12 -10.69
C LEU A 94 10.66 15.69 -10.70
N SER A 95 10.88 16.90 -10.19
CA SER A 95 12.17 17.61 -10.23
C SER A 95 12.25 18.65 -9.10
N PRO A 96 12.26 18.22 -7.82
CA PRO A 96 12.11 19.11 -6.66
C PRO A 96 13.24 20.14 -6.49
N GLY A 97 14.38 19.95 -7.16
CA GLY A 97 15.56 20.80 -7.02
C GLY A 97 16.19 20.75 -5.63
N GLY A 98 17.15 21.66 -5.40
CA GLY A 98 17.81 21.84 -4.10
C GLY A 98 18.46 20.56 -3.58
N SER A 99 18.33 20.31 -2.27
CA SER A 99 18.80 19.07 -1.64
C SER A 99 17.92 17.87 -1.97
N ALA A 100 16.59 18.05 -2.10
CA ALA A 100 15.66 16.97 -2.37
C ALA A 100 15.94 16.27 -3.72
N GLU A 101 16.44 17.00 -4.72
CA GLU A 101 16.89 16.42 -5.99
C GLU A 101 18.18 15.60 -5.84
N ALA A 102 19.14 16.07 -5.03
CA ALA A 102 20.36 15.35 -4.74
C ALA A 102 20.09 14.08 -3.90
N ASP A 103 19.20 14.18 -2.91
CA ASP A 103 18.76 13.08 -2.07
C ASP A 103 17.98 12.04 -2.88
N ALA A 104 17.10 12.47 -3.80
CA ALA A 104 16.41 11.59 -4.74
C ALA A 104 17.40 10.81 -5.63
N LEU A 105 18.43 11.49 -6.13
CA LEU A 105 19.45 10.89 -6.98
C LEU A 105 20.35 9.92 -6.19
N ALA A 106 20.73 10.28 -4.96
CA ALA A 106 21.50 9.42 -4.06
C ALA A 106 20.70 8.16 -3.70
N PHE A 107 19.45 8.32 -3.26
CA PHE A 107 18.53 7.21 -2.97
C PHE A 107 18.38 6.27 -4.16
N ALA A 108 18.06 6.81 -5.34
CA ALA A 108 17.87 6.02 -6.55
C ALA A 108 19.14 5.32 -7.04
N ASN A 109 20.33 5.77 -6.63
CA ASN A 109 21.61 5.11 -6.88
C ASN A 109 22.02 4.13 -5.76
N HIS A 110 21.40 4.21 -4.58
CA HIS A 110 21.56 3.25 -3.49
C HIS A 110 20.72 1.98 -3.70
N VAL A 111 19.60 2.07 -4.45
CA VAL A 111 18.75 0.91 -4.83
C VAL A 111 19.59 -0.22 -5.47
N PRO A 112 19.55 -1.47 -4.94
CA PRO A 112 20.14 -2.64 -5.58
C PRO A 112 19.69 -2.79 -7.04
N GLY A 113 20.65 -3.01 -7.95
CA GLY A 113 20.37 -3.08 -9.38
C GLY A 113 20.05 -1.73 -10.06
N SER A 114 20.31 -0.60 -9.40
CA SER A 114 20.24 0.73 -10.03
C SER A 114 21.18 0.84 -11.24
N PRO A 115 20.77 1.50 -12.34
CA PRO A 115 21.61 1.71 -13.52
C PRO A 115 22.70 2.78 -13.33
N GLY A 116 22.75 3.47 -12.18
CA GLY A 116 23.69 4.58 -11.95
C GLY A 116 23.27 5.86 -12.67
N PHE A 117 22.17 6.45 -12.21
CA PHE A 117 21.64 7.72 -12.71
C PHE A 117 22.63 8.87 -12.49
N LYS A 118 22.87 9.68 -13.53
CA LYS A 118 23.85 10.78 -13.54
C LYS A 118 23.26 12.13 -13.13
N ASN A 119 21.94 12.25 -13.16
CA ASN A 119 21.17 13.46 -12.84
C ASN A 119 19.68 13.11 -12.69
N ALA A 120 18.90 14.02 -12.11
CA ALA A 120 17.47 13.81 -11.88
C ALA A 120 16.64 13.72 -13.16
N VAL A 121 17.09 14.30 -14.29
CA VAL A 121 16.38 14.16 -15.57
C VAL A 121 16.42 12.70 -16.05
N GLU A 122 17.55 12.00 -15.92
CA GLU A 122 17.71 10.57 -16.25
C GLU A 122 16.89 9.67 -15.29
N LEU A 123 16.85 10.04 -14.00
CA LEU A 123 16.02 9.38 -12.98
C LEU A 123 14.51 9.53 -13.29
N ARG A 124 14.02 10.77 -13.43
CA ARG A 124 12.64 11.11 -13.78
C ARG A 124 12.21 10.42 -15.07
N ASP A 125 13.02 10.54 -16.12
CA ASP A 125 12.75 9.91 -17.41
C ASP A 125 12.62 8.39 -17.27
N THR A 126 13.39 7.76 -16.37
CA THR A 126 13.31 6.33 -16.10
C THR A 126 12.08 5.96 -15.26
N ILE A 127 11.73 6.73 -14.23
CA ILE A 127 10.53 6.52 -13.40
C ILE A 127 9.27 6.62 -14.28
N VAL A 128 9.12 7.72 -15.02
CA VAL A 128 7.94 7.94 -15.86
C VAL A 128 7.90 6.92 -17.00
N ARG A 129 9.04 6.59 -17.63
CA ARG A 129 9.07 5.51 -18.63
C ARG A 129 8.63 4.17 -18.06
N ARG A 130 9.09 3.79 -16.86
CA ARG A 130 8.69 2.54 -16.18
C ARG A 130 7.19 2.54 -15.87
N SER A 131 6.62 3.67 -15.44
CA SER A 131 5.17 3.77 -15.17
C SER A 131 4.30 3.63 -16.43
N LEU A 132 4.85 3.80 -17.64
CA LEU A 132 4.13 3.53 -18.89
C LEU A 132 3.99 2.02 -19.20
N GLY A 133 4.68 1.14 -18.46
CA GLY A 133 4.60 -0.31 -18.62
C GLY A 133 4.91 -0.77 -20.06
N THR A 134 3.92 -1.36 -20.72
CA THR A 134 4.00 -1.81 -22.13
C THR A 134 4.22 -0.70 -23.15
N TYR A 135 4.21 0.58 -22.72
CA TYR A 135 4.39 1.76 -23.57
C TYR A 135 5.67 2.55 -23.24
N ALA A 136 6.60 1.91 -22.53
CA ALA A 136 7.93 2.45 -22.20
C ALA A 136 8.79 2.80 -23.44
N SER A 137 8.54 2.16 -24.59
CA SER A 137 9.22 2.43 -25.85
C SER A 137 8.88 3.81 -26.45
N GLU A 138 7.75 4.40 -26.06
CA GLU A 138 7.19 5.57 -26.73
C GLU A 138 7.25 6.86 -25.89
N TYR A 139 7.80 6.78 -24.68
CA TYR A 139 8.07 7.92 -23.80
C TYR A 139 8.81 9.05 -24.51
N ASP A 140 9.92 8.75 -25.22
CA ASP A 140 10.74 9.78 -25.88
C ASP A 140 10.02 10.48 -27.05
N ALA A 141 9.06 9.81 -27.68
CA ALA A 141 8.34 10.33 -28.84
C ALA A 141 7.03 11.04 -28.45
N MET A 142 6.35 10.60 -27.40
CA MET A 142 4.98 11.02 -27.08
C MET A 142 4.79 11.68 -25.70
N VAL A 143 5.78 11.67 -24.80
CA VAL A 143 5.67 12.25 -23.44
C VAL A 143 6.81 13.21 -23.12
N LYS A 144 8.05 12.71 -23.17
CA LYS A 144 9.29 13.48 -22.93
C LYS A 144 9.38 14.84 -23.64
N PRO A 145 8.91 15.03 -24.90
CA PRO A 145 9.08 16.29 -25.61
C PRO A 145 8.27 17.48 -25.06
N TRP A 146 7.35 17.23 -24.12
CA TRP A 146 6.47 18.24 -23.52
C TRP A 146 6.26 18.10 -22.01
N LEU A 147 6.68 16.99 -21.37
CA LEU A 147 6.54 16.79 -19.93
C LEU A 147 7.32 17.84 -19.12
N GLY A 148 6.71 18.35 -18.04
CA GLY A 148 7.33 19.25 -17.07
C GLY A 148 7.84 18.55 -15.82
N ASP A 149 7.72 19.26 -14.70
CA ASP A 149 8.20 18.91 -13.36
C ASP A 149 7.06 18.56 -12.38
N GLU A 150 5.78 18.79 -12.72
CA GLU A 150 4.67 18.65 -11.78
C GLU A 150 3.49 17.93 -12.45
N ILE A 151 2.92 16.93 -11.78
CA ILE A 151 1.70 16.22 -12.18
C ILE A 151 0.72 16.31 -11.01
N ALA A 152 -0.57 16.59 -11.22
CA ALA A 152 -1.63 16.52 -10.22
C ALA A 152 -2.73 15.52 -10.58
N ALA A 153 -3.43 15.04 -9.57
CA ALA A 153 -4.71 14.37 -9.71
C ALA A 153 -5.63 14.75 -8.55
N GLY A 154 -6.93 14.46 -8.69
CA GLY A 154 -7.89 14.69 -7.63
C GLY A 154 -9.30 14.34 -8.05
N ALA A 155 -10.25 14.56 -7.13
CA ALA A 155 -11.67 14.45 -7.39
C ALA A 155 -12.42 15.68 -6.87
N PHE A 156 -13.41 16.13 -7.64
CA PHE A 156 -14.28 17.26 -7.35
C PHE A 156 -15.74 16.92 -7.63
N VAL A 157 -16.66 17.82 -7.29
CA VAL A 157 -18.09 17.63 -7.58
C VAL A 157 -18.48 18.47 -8.80
N SER A 158 -19.00 17.81 -9.83
CA SER A 158 -19.58 18.42 -11.03
C SER A 158 -20.99 17.87 -11.26
N ALA A 159 -21.95 18.76 -11.50
CA ALA A 159 -23.38 18.43 -11.67
C ALA A 159 -23.98 17.47 -10.62
N GLY A 160 -23.48 17.50 -9.37
CA GLY A 160 -23.90 16.62 -8.28
C GLY A 160 -23.20 15.25 -8.26
N THR A 161 -22.30 14.97 -9.20
CA THR A 161 -21.51 13.73 -9.28
C THR A 161 -20.06 13.94 -8.89
N SER A 162 -19.42 12.90 -8.36
CA SER A 162 -17.96 12.85 -8.22
C SER A 162 -17.30 12.72 -9.59
N GLN A 163 -16.33 13.59 -9.89
CA GLN A 163 -15.57 13.60 -11.13
C GLN A 163 -14.07 13.60 -10.85
N GLY A 164 -13.33 12.70 -11.49
CA GLY A 164 -11.88 12.60 -11.39
C GLY A 164 -11.15 13.49 -12.42
N PHE A 165 -9.96 13.96 -12.09
CA PHE A 165 -9.13 14.75 -12.98
C PHE A 165 -7.62 14.46 -12.84
N THR A 166 -6.87 14.79 -13.88
CA THR A 166 -5.40 14.84 -13.88
C THR A 166 -4.93 16.16 -14.52
N LEU A 167 -3.87 16.73 -13.99
CA LEU A 167 -3.22 17.96 -14.48
C LEU A 167 -1.74 17.60 -14.70
N VAL A 168 -1.12 17.97 -15.82
CA VAL A 168 0.32 17.69 -16.04
C VAL A 168 0.99 18.96 -16.52
N ARG A 169 1.99 19.49 -15.81
CA ARG A 169 2.71 20.68 -16.25
C ARG A 169 3.39 20.39 -17.59
N VAL A 170 3.24 21.30 -18.55
CA VAL A 170 3.81 21.16 -19.89
C VAL A 170 4.93 22.17 -20.12
N THR A 171 6.07 21.68 -20.59
CA THR A 171 7.17 22.49 -21.12
C THR A 171 6.92 22.91 -22.57
N ASP A 172 6.07 22.19 -23.30
CA ASP A 172 5.65 22.53 -24.65
C ASP A 172 4.16 22.21 -24.88
N ALA A 173 3.34 23.25 -24.86
CA ALA A 173 1.89 23.14 -25.07
C ALA A 173 1.49 22.62 -26.46
N ALA A 174 2.28 22.93 -27.50
CA ALA A 174 1.98 22.50 -28.86
C ALA A 174 2.27 21.01 -29.05
N LYS A 175 3.41 20.52 -28.53
CA LYS A 175 3.73 19.09 -28.54
C LYS A 175 2.80 18.27 -27.64
N ALA A 176 2.38 18.79 -26.48
CA ALA A 176 1.36 18.14 -25.65
C ALA A 176 0.03 17.99 -26.40
N ALA A 177 -0.46 19.06 -27.02
CA ALA A 177 -1.67 19.03 -27.83
C ALA A 177 -1.55 18.10 -29.06
N GLN A 178 -0.37 18.03 -29.69
CA GLN A 178 -0.09 17.11 -30.79
C GLN A 178 -0.11 15.64 -30.34
N ALA A 179 0.51 15.30 -29.22
CA ALA A 179 0.51 13.94 -28.66
C ALA A 179 -0.93 13.49 -28.30
N MET A 180 -1.70 14.38 -27.67
CA MET A 180 -3.11 14.13 -27.35
C MET A 180 -4.02 14.05 -28.58
N LYS A 181 -3.73 14.80 -29.65
CA LYS A 181 -4.42 14.65 -30.94
C LYS A 181 -4.09 13.31 -31.61
N ALA A 182 -2.85 12.84 -31.52
CA ALA A 182 -2.45 11.52 -32.01
C ALA A 182 -3.13 10.38 -31.21
N LEU A 183 -3.38 10.58 -29.92
CA LEU A 183 -4.23 9.70 -29.12
C LEU A 183 -5.70 9.73 -29.57
N ALA A 184 -6.28 10.92 -29.76
CA ALA A 184 -7.66 11.09 -30.19
C ALA A 184 -7.92 10.47 -31.59
N ALA A 185 -6.89 10.36 -32.43
CA ALA A 185 -6.94 9.68 -33.73
C ALA A 185 -6.96 8.14 -33.67
N LEU A 186 -6.82 7.52 -32.49
CA LEU A 186 -6.78 6.04 -32.38
C LEU A 186 -8.09 5.35 -32.81
N PRO A 187 -8.00 4.21 -33.52
CA PRO A 187 -9.11 3.24 -33.60
C PRO A 187 -9.37 2.62 -32.21
N SER A 188 -10.60 2.75 -31.70
CA SER A 188 -11.02 2.13 -30.44
C SER A 188 -11.02 0.59 -30.59
N ARG A 189 -10.15 -0.12 -29.86
CA ARG A 189 -10.01 -1.58 -29.97
C ARG A 189 -11.05 -2.34 -29.12
N GLY A 190 -12.31 -2.33 -29.57
CA GLY A 190 -13.32 -3.33 -29.19
C GLY A 190 -13.74 -3.36 -27.71
N ARG A 191 -13.39 -2.34 -26.93
CA ARG A 191 -13.96 -2.04 -25.61
C ARG A 191 -14.37 -0.58 -25.61
N ASP A 192 -15.44 -0.25 -24.89
CA ASP A 192 -15.88 1.11 -24.63
C ASP A 192 -14.94 1.80 -23.61
N THR A 193 -13.69 1.96 -24.01
CA THR A 193 -12.69 2.68 -23.23
C THR A 193 -13.00 4.17 -23.31
N ASN A 194 -13.59 4.70 -22.24
CA ASN A 194 -13.90 6.11 -22.04
C ASN A 194 -12.69 6.97 -22.47
N ARG A 195 -12.83 7.75 -23.54
CA ARG A 195 -11.71 8.50 -24.13
C ARG A 195 -11.60 9.82 -23.41
N LEU A 196 -10.67 9.91 -22.45
CA LEU A 196 -10.45 11.14 -21.68
C LEU A 196 -10.38 12.35 -22.60
N ALA A 197 -11.18 13.36 -22.28
CA ALA A 197 -11.06 14.67 -22.89
C ALA A 197 -9.87 15.42 -22.30
N TYR A 198 -9.43 16.46 -23.01
CA TYR A 198 -8.26 17.22 -22.60
C TYR A 198 -8.30 18.67 -23.06
N ARG A 199 -7.64 19.53 -22.30
CA ARG A 199 -7.28 20.90 -22.73
C ARG A 199 -5.85 21.20 -22.26
N VAL A 200 -5.08 21.87 -23.10
CA VAL A 200 -3.84 22.51 -22.63
C VAL A 200 -4.18 23.98 -22.32
N THR A 201 -3.93 24.40 -21.09
CA THR A 201 -4.20 25.77 -20.60
C THR A 201 -3.24 26.11 -19.46
N ASP A 202 -2.88 27.39 -19.30
CA ASP A 202 -2.17 27.91 -18.12
C ASP A 202 -0.85 27.19 -17.73
N GLY A 203 -0.19 26.56 -18.70
CA GLY A 203 1.03 25.77 -18.49
C GLY A 203 0.80 24.30 -18.12
N PHE A 204 -0.43 23.80 -18.20
CA PHE A 204 -0.80 22.42 -17.87
C PHE A 204 -1.66 21.75 -18.95
N LEU A 205 -1.50 20.44 -19.10
CA LEU A 205 -2.42 19.52 -19.76
C LEU A 205 -3.45 19.05 -18.73
N VAL A 206 -4.68 19.56 -18.86
CA VAL A 206 -5.87 19.17 -18.08
C VAL A 206 -6.52 17.96 -18.74
N LEU A 207 -6.88 16.96 -17.95
CA LEU A 207 -7.43 15.67 -18.37
C LEU A 207 -8.60 15.30 -17.45
N ALA A 208 -9.73 14.86 -18.02
CA ALA A 208 -10.87 14.31 -17.29
C ALA A 208 -11.70 13.39 -18.20
N GLU A 209 -12.74 12.75 -17.63
CA GLU A 209 -13.56 11.76 -18.35
C GLU A 209 -14.18 12.30 -19.65
N SER A 210 -14.73 13.51 -19.64
CA SER A 210 -15.37 14.14 -20.80
C SER A 210 -15.08 15.64 -20.90
N GLN A 211 -15.33 16.24 -22.08
CA GLN A 211 -14.98 17.64 -22.33
C GLN A 211 -15.80 18.59 -21.43
N ALA A 212 -17.04 18.23 -21.11
CA ALA A 212 -17.86 18.97 -20.15
C ALA A 212 -17.23 19.01 -18.74
N VAL A 213 -16.58 17.92 -18.31
CA VAL A 213 -15.87 17.85 -17.02
C VAL A 213 -14.59 18.68 -17.05
N VAL A 214 -13.85 18.67 -18.15
CA VAL A 214 -12.68 19.57 -18.36
C VAL A 214 -13.10 21.04 -18.34
N ASP A 215 -14.23 21.37 -18.99
CA ASP A 215 -14.75 22.74 -19.08
C ASP A 215 -15.27 23.24 -17.72
N ASP A 216 -16.00 22.40 -16.99
CA ASP A 216 -16.51 22.74 -15.65
C ASP A 216 -15.38 22.81 -14.62
N LEU A 217 -14.39 21.91 -14.64
CA LEU A 217 -13.22 21.97 -13.75
C LEU A 217 -12.50 23.32 -13.85
N ILE A 218 -12.18 23.76 -15.07
CA ILE A 218 -11.49 25.03 -15.30
C ILE A 218 -12.40 26.20 -14.91
N THR A 219 -13.70 26.12 -15.20
CA THR A 219 -14.68 27.14 -14.80
C THR A 219 -14.80 27.27 -13.28
N GLN A 220 -14.83 26.15 -12.54
CA GLN A 220 -14.87 26.13 -11.09
C GLN A 220 -13.56 26.65 -10.47
N ALA A 221 -12.40 26.24 -11.00
CA ALA A 221 -11.09 26.73 -10.54
C ALA A 221 -10.91 28.24 -10.76
N HIS A 222 -11.33 28.78 -11.91
CA HIS A 222 -11.28 30.21 -12.19
C HIS A 222 -12.23 31.03 -11.29
N ARG A 223 -13.36 30.46 -10.87
CA ARG A 223 -14.24 31.09 -9.86
C ARG A 223 -13.57 31.10 -8.48
N GLN A 224 -13.14 29.93 -8.00
CA GLN A 224 -12.41 29.77 -6.75
C GLN A 224 -11.61 28.47 -6.76
N SER A 225 -10.28 28.57 -6.78
CA SER A 225 -9.37 27.43 -6.80
C SER A 225 -9.02 26.89 -5.41
N LEU A 226 -8.49 25.68 -5.34
CA LEU A 226 -8.05 25.01 -4.12
C LEU A 226 -6.94 25.81 -3.41
N ALA A 227 -6.04 26.44 -4.17
CA ALA A 227 -5.03 27.40 -3.68
C ALA A 227 -5.62 28.59 -2.89
N LYS A 228 -6.92 28.86 -2.99
CA LYS A 228 -7.66 29.93 -2.28
C LYS A 228 -8.71 29.37 -1.30
N GLN A 229 -8.71 28.06 -1.06
CA GLN A 229 -9.66 27.37 -0.20
C GLN A 229 -9.10 27.35 1.23
N ALA A 230 -9.77 28.07 2.15
CA ALA A 230 -9.20 28.40 3.46
C ALA A 230 -8.89 27.19 4.36
N THR A 231 -9.57 26.07 4.15
CA THR A 231 -9.33 24.84 4.93
C THR A 231 -8.07 24.15 4.42
N TYR A 232 -7.95 23.97 3.10
CA TYR A 232 -6.76 23.43 2.44
C TYR A 232 -5.51 24.27 2.76
N THR A 233 -5.58 25.61 2.65
CA THR A 233 -4.41 26.46 2.95
C THR A 233 -4.02 26.43 4.43
N ALA A 234 -4.97 26.32 5.35
CA ALA A 234 -4.66 26.14 6.79
C ALA A 234 -4.08 24.74 7.09
N ASP A 235 -4.58 23.69 6.45
CA ASP A 235 -4.07 22.33 6.60
C ASP A 235 -2.64 22.20 6.02
N MET A 236 -2.40 22.75 4.82
CA MET A 236 -1.08 22.78 4.18
C MET A 236 -0.09 23.67 4.93
N ALA A 237 -0.52 24.69 5.69
CA ALA A 237 0.36 25.46 6.55
C ALA A 237 0.94 24.65 7.73
N SER A 238 0.44 23.42 7.99
CA SER A 238 1.06 22.47 8.92
C SER A 238 2.15 21.59 8.28
N VAL A 239 2.25 21.61 6.95
CA VAL A 239 3.29 20.93 6.17
C VAL A 239 4.54 21.80 6.13
N GLY A 240 5.71 21.16 6.09
CA GLY A 240 6.98 21.87 5.89
C GLY A 240 7.20 22.29 4.43
N SER A 241 8.47 22.41 4.07
CA SER A 241 8.94 22.54 2.68
C SER A 241 9.90 21.38 2.36
N GLY A 242 10.17 21.10 1.08
CA GLY A 242 11.11 20.05 0.68
C GLY A 242 10.50 18.65 0.54
N GLN A 243 9.17 18.57 0.40
CA GLN A 243 8.47 17.32 0.20
C GLN A 243 8.60 16.91 -1.27
N ILE A 244 8.86 15.63 -1.52
CA ILE A 244 8.60 15.07 -2.85
C ILE A 244 7.16 14.63 -2.97
N LEU A 245 6.52 14.12 -1.89
CA LEU A 245 5.14 13.64 -1.70
C LEU A 245 4.24 14.59 -0.84
N VAL A 246 3.03 15.02 -1.27
CA VAL A 246 1.92 15.53 -0.41
C VAL A 246 0.57 14.95 -0.90
N GLY A 247 -0.48 15.08 -0.11
CA GLY A 247 -1.87 14.83 -0.50
C GLY A 247 -2.83 15.39 0.55
N TRP A 248 -4.05 15.71 0.11
CA TRP A 248 -5.13 16.21 0.95
C TRP A 248 -6.44 15.54 0.56
N VAL A 249 -7.19 15.01 1.54
CA VAL A 249 -8.50 14.38 1.34
C VAL A 249 -9.46 14.81 2.43
N ASP A 250 -10.60 15.38 2.05
CA ASP A 250 -11.72 15.63 2.96
C ASP A 250 -12.49 14.32 3.17
N LEU A 251 -12.26 13.67 4.31
CA LEU A 251 -12.79 12.34 4.60
C LEU A 251 -14.30 12.40 4.80
N ALA A 252 -14.81 13.46 5.46
CA ALA A 252 -16.23 13.65 5.71
C ALA A 252 -17.01 13.91 4.42
N LYS A 253 -16.44 14.68 3.47
CA LYS A 253 -17.03 14.87 2.16
C LYS A 253 -16.93 13.59 1.32
N THR A 254 -15.82 12.85 1.40
CA THR A 254 -15.65 11.56 0.71
C THR A 254 -16.69 10.53 1.18
N THR A 255 -16.90 10.35 2.48
CA THR A 255 -17.94 9.45 2.98
C THR A 255 -19.34 9.90 2.60
N SER A 256 -19.65 11.21 2.69
CA SER A 256 -20.97 11.70 2.27
C SER A 256 -21.29 11.41 0.80
N LEU A 257 -20.29 11.34 -0.08
CA LEU A 257 -20.45 10.98 -1.49
C LEU A 257 -20.64 9.46 -1.67
N LEU A 258 -19.90 8.64 -0.91
CA LEU A 258 -20.08 7.18 -0.90
C LEU A 258 -21.45 6.77 -0.35
N GLU A 259 -21.96 7.46 0.68
CA GLU A 259 -23.31 7.28 1.22
C GLU A 259 -24.38 7.65 0.18
N GLN A 260 -24.21 8.77 -0.53
CA GLN A 260 -25.10 9.18 -1.63
C GLN A 260 -25.10 8.16 -2.78
N GLN A 261 -23.94 7.60 -3.14
CA GLN A 261 -23.87 6.54 -4.15
C GLN A 261 -24.53 5.24 -3.66
N ALA A 262 -24.26 4.80 -2.44
CA ALA A 262 -24.89 3.61 -1.86
C ALA A 262 -26.42 3.73 -1.73
N ALA A 263 -26.95 4.94 -1.54
CA ALA A 263 -28.39 5.18 -1.51
C ALA A 263 -29.09 4.97 -2.87
N VAL A 264 -28.35 4.96 -3.99
CA VAL A 264 -28.88 4.71 -5.35
C VAL A 264 -28.36 3.44 -6.03
N GLU A 265 -27.24 2.88 -5.55
CA GLU A 265 -26.60 1.66 -6.04
C GLU A 265 -26.69 0.54 -4.97
N PRO A 266 -27.66 -0.40 -5.08
CA PRO A 266 -27.82 -1.49 -4.09
C PRO A 266 -26.58 -2.39 -3.92
N GLY A 267 -25.76 -2.52 -4.97
CA GLY A 267 -24.47 -3.21 -4.90
C GLY A 267 -23.45 -2.47 -4.02
N ALA A 268 -23.37 -1.14 -4.14
CA ALA A 268 -22.50 -0.32 -3.29
C ALA A 268 -22.95 -0.32 -1.83
N ALA A 269 -24.27 -0.26 -1.57
CA ALA A 269 -24.80 -0.43 -0.21
C ALA A 269 -24.37 -1.76 0.43
N THR A 270 -24.39 -2.86 -0.34
CA THR A 270 -23.98 -4.18 0.15
C THR A 270 -22.48 -4.23 0.49
N LEU A 271 -21.63 -3.50 -0.25
CA LEU A 271 -20.19 -3.39 0.03
C LEU A 271 -19.89 -2.52 1.28
N LEU A 272 -20.72 -1.52 1.59
CA LEU A 272 -20.54 -0.65 2.76
C LEU A 272 -21.18 -1.20 4.05
N GLN A 273 -22.09 -2.18 3.99
CA GLN A 273 -22.76 -2.75 5.17
C GLN A 273 -21.83 -3.35 6.24
N GLY A 274 -20.59 -3.69 5.90
CA GLY A 274 -19.56 -4.15 6.83
C GLY A 274 -18.56 -3.07 7.30
N LEU A 275 -18.71 -1.82 6.89
CA LEU A 275 -17.77 -0.73 7.15
C LEU A 275 -18.46 0.42 7.92
N ASP A 276 -17.91 0.81 9.07
CA ASP A 276 -18.42 1.99 9.80
C ASP A 276 -17.94 3.31 9.14
N VAL A 277 -18.62 3.66 8.05
CA VAL A 277 -18.42 4.90 7.29
C VAL A 277 -18.82 6.16 8.08
N SER A 278 -19.44 6.04 9.26
CA SER A 278 -19.73 7.18 10.14
C SER A 278 -18.47 7.72 10.86
N THR A 279 -17.38 6.95 10.83
CA THR A 279 -16.17 7.15 11.65
C THR A 279 -15.15 8.16 11.12
N PRO A 280 -14.72 8.14 9.84
CA PRO A 280 -13.58 8.94 9.37
C PRO A 280 -13.98 10.40 9.14
N ARG A 281 -14.10 11.16 10.24
CA ARG A 281 -14.29 12.62 10.23
C ARG A 281 -12.96 13.35 10.14
N GLY A 282 -13.00 14.59 9.66
CA GLY A 282 -11.81 15.40 9.45
C GLY A 282 -11.22 15.20 8.06
N ARG A 283 -9.92 15.48 7.93
CA ARG A 283 -9.21 15.60 6.65
C ARG A 283 -7.85 14.93 6.76
N LEU A 284 -7.56 14.01 5.84
CA LEU A 284 -6.26 13.35 5.76
C LEU A 284 -5.30 14.24 4.98
N VAL A 285 -4.21 14.66 5.62
CA VAL A 285 -3.02 15.20 4.97
C VAL A 285 -1.94 14.13 5.05
N PHE A 286 -1.29 13.80 3.94
CA PHE A 286 -0.08 12.99 3.95
C PHE A 286 1.04 13.70 3.20
N VAL A 287 2.28 13.53 3.62
CA VAL A 287 3.47 14.16 3.05
C VAL A 287 4.66 13.22 3.10
N GLY A 288 5.65 13.37 2.24
CA GLY A 288 6.83 12.52 2.24
C GLY A 288 8.03 13.16 1.58
N SER A 289 9.20 12.84 2.11
CA SER A 289 10.51 13.29 1.68
C SER A 289 11.32 12.12 1.16
N VAL A 290 12.43 12.43 0.50
CA VAL A 290 13.49 11.47 0.17
C VAL A 290 14.78 11.96 0.79
N HIS A 291 15.56 11.00 1.28
CA HIS A 291 16.86 11.17 1.90
C HIS A 291 17.82 10.16 1.25
N PRO A 292 19.15 10.33 1.33
CA PRO A 292 20.10 9.52 0.56
C PRO A 292 19.97 7.99 0.71
N THR A 293 19.34 7.51 1.79
CA THR A 293 19.08 6.08 2.04
C THR A 293 17.63 5.75 2.42
N SER A 294 16.72 6.73 2.51
CA SER A 294 15.31 6.51 2.89
C SER A 294 14.29 7.30 2.05
N ILE A 295 13.05 6.81 2.03
CA ILE A 295 11.85 7.58 1.69
C ILE A 295 10.93 7.58 2.90
N ASP A 296 10.57 8.77 3.36
CA ASP A 296 9.72 8.96 4.52
C ASP A 296 8.31 9.42 4.09
N LEU A 297 7.28 9.09 4.87
CA LEU A 297 5.88 9.41 4.64
C LEU A 297 5.14 9.65 5.98
N ASP A 298 4.87 10.92 6.27
CA ASP A 298 4.00 11.42 7.34
C ASP A 298 2.53 11.40 6.90
N ALA A 299 1.59 11.05 7.78
CA ALA A 299 0.15 11.15 7.56
C ALA A 299 -0.57 11.66 8.82
N ARG A 300 -1.52 12.57 8.65
CA ARG A 300 -2.15 13.39 9.71
C ARG A 300 -3.65 13.51 9.46
N VAL A 301 -4.47 13.32 10.50
CA VAL A 301 -5.94 13.48 10.41
C VAL A 301 -6.38 14.77 11.12
N LEU A 302 -6.50 15.85 10.36
CA LEU A 302 -6.82 17.19 10.83
C LEU A 302 -8.34 17.39 11.01
N GLY A 303 -8.75 18.07 12.07
CA GLY A 303 -10.17 18.38 12.34
C GLY A 303 -11.03 17.17 12.75
N ALA A 304 -10.44 16.01 13.01
CA ALA A 304 -11.09 14.94 13.76
C ALA A 304 -11.21 15.31 15.26
N PRO A 305 -12.15 14.74 16.02
CA PRO A 305 -12.13 14.83 17.49
C PRO A 305 -10.82 14.26 18.04
N ALA A 306 -10.25 14.92 19.05
CA ALA A 306 -9.02 14.45 19.70
C ALA A 306 -9.28 13.14 20.46
N SER A 307 -8.92 12.01 19.86
CA SER A 307 -9.00 10.69 20.47
C SER A 307 -8.00 10.55 21.63
N GLN A 308 -8.41 9.83 22.68
CA GLN A 308 -7.57 9.55 23.85
C GLN A 308 -6.61 8.40 23.56
N TRP A 309 -5.63 8.65 22.69
CA TRP A 309 -4.54 7.71 22.43
C TRP A 309 -3.80 7.38 23.73
N SER A 310 -3.70 6.09 24.05
CA SER A 310 -2.66 5.60 24.96
C SER A 310 -1.30 5.82 24.31
N LEU A 311 -0.29 6.23 25.08
CA LEU A 311 1.07 6.46 24.62
C LEU A 311 2.05 5.75 25.54
N ALA A 312 3.01 5.04 24.97
CA ALA A 312 4.04 4.31 25.72
C ALA A 312 5.40 4.31 25.00
N ASN A 313 6.46 3.92 25.70
CA ASN A 313 7.77 3.70 25.10
C ASN A 313 7.83 2.30 24.47
N LEU A 314 7.22 2.16 23.29
CA LEU A 314 7.16 0.90 22.56
C LEU A 314 8.53 0.49 21.97
N ASN A 315 9.55 1.35 21.96
CA ASN A 315 10.88 1.02 21.45
C ASN A 315 11.59 -0.02 22.32
N ASP A 316 11.44 0.07 23.66
CA ASP A 316 11.94 -0.95 24.59
C ASP A 316 11.23 -2.30 24.40
N LEU A 317 10.00 -2.32 23.89
CA LEU A 317 9.22 -3.53 23.69
C LEU A 317 9.51 -4.17 22.31
N LEU A 318 9.44 -3.39 21.22
CA LEU A 318 9.83 -3.83 19.87
C LEU A 318 11.29 -4.28 19.82
N GLY A 319 12.19 -3.49 20.41
CA GLY A 319 13.63 -3.75 20.41
C GLY A 319 14.08 -5.00 21.18
N ARG A 320 13.16 -5.70 21.87
CA ARG A 320 13.36 -6.97 22.57
C ARG A 320 12.82 -8.19 21.81
N LEU A 321 12.12 -8.00 20.69
CA LEU A 321 11.73 -9.11 19.82
C LEU A 321 12.99 -9.77 19.21
N PRO A 322 12.92 -11.02 18.75
CA PRO A 322 14.05 -11.69 18.09
C PRO A 322 14.62 -10.87 16.91
N SER A 323 15.94 -10.88 16.74
CA SER A 323 16.67 -10.13 15.71
C SER A 323 16.34 -10.54 14.27
N ASP A 324 15.79 -11.74 14.07
CA ASP A 324 15.31 -12.30 12.81
C ASP A 324 13.85 -11.95 12.50
N SER A 325 13.17 -11.16 13.34
CA SER A 325 11.77 -10.76 13.16
C SER A 325 11.54 -10.04 11.82
N GLN A 326 11.07 -10.77 10.81
CA GLN A 326 10.71 -10.25 9.50
C GLN A 326 9.53 -9.27 9.57
N PHE A 327 8.65 -9.43 10.57
CA PHE A 327 7.60 -8.49 10.93
C PHE A 327 7.60 -8.27 12.44
N ALA A 328 7.42 -7.02 12.85
CA ALA A 328 7.27 -6.63 14.24
C ALA A 328 6.20 -5.52 14.37
N PHE A 329 5.33 -5.62 15.37
CA PHE A 329 4.31 -4.61 15.65
C PHE A 329 4.12 -4.44 17.16
N ALA A 330 3.85 -3.23 17.60
CA ALA A 330 3.54 -2.91 18.98
C ALA A 330 2.47 -1.82 19.11
N VAL A 331 1.70 -1.86 20.19
CA VAL A 331 0.60 -0.92 20.46
C VAL A 331 0.47 -0.63 21.95
N ALA A 332 0.22 0.64 22.27
CA ALA A 332 -0.06 1.14 23.61
C ALA A 332 -1.57 1.19 23.83
N GLY A 333 -2.03 0.83 25.04
CA GLY A 333 -3.46 0.62 25.31
C GLY A 333 -4.03 -0.62 24.63
N ALA A 334 -3.21 -1.67 24.51
CA ALA A 334 -3.59 -2.92 23.85
C ALA A 334 -4.84 -3.57 24.47
N ASP A 335 -4.96 -3.50 25.80
CA ASP A 335 -6.16 -3.79 26.58
C ASP A 335 -7.41 -3.08 26.04
N ARG A 336 -7.38 -1.74 25.90
CA ARG A 336 -8.51 -0.94 25.44
C ARG A 336 -8.85 -1.17 23.97
N LEU A 337 -7.84 -1.42 23.14
CA LEU A 337 -8.04 -1.78 21.73
C LEU A 337 -8.76 -3.12 21.62
N LEU A 338 -8.33 -4.12 22.39
CA LEU A 338 -8.94 -5.45 22.41
C LEU A 338 -10.35 -5.43 23.04
N GLU A 339 -10.55 -4.64 24.09
CA GLU A 339 -11.87 -4.32 24.67
C GLU A 339 -12.81 -3.75 23.62
N SER A 340 -12.34 -2.78 22.83
CA SER A 340 -13.11 -2.14 21.75
C SER A 340 -13.46 -3.12 20.62
N VAL A 341 -12.49 -3.92 20.17
CA VAL A 341 -12.69 -4.93 19.10
C VAL A 341 -13.65 -6.02 19.55
N PHE A 342 -13.48 -6.57 20.75
CA PHE A 342 -14.35 -7.61 21.30
C PHE A 342 -15.77 -7.08 21.56
N THR A 343 -15.90 -5.85 22.05
CA THR A 343 -17.19 -5.16 22.22
C THR A 343 -17.88 -4.90 20.88
N GLY A 344 -17.13 -4.60 19.81
CA GLY A 344 -17.68 -4.49 18.47
C GLY A 344 -18.16 -5.83 17.91
N PHE A 345 -17.33 -6.87 18.06
CA PHE A 345 -17.64 -8.21 17.56
C PHE A 345 -18.84 -8.86 18.29
N THR A 346 -18.90 -8.80 19.62
CA THR A 346 -20.04 -9.31 20.41
C THR A 346 -21.36 -8.59 20.11
N LYS A 347 -21.31 -7.31 19.69
CA LYS A 347 -22.49 -6.57 19.22
C LYS A 347 -22.89 -6.88 17.77
N SER A 348 -22.06 -7.59 17.01
CA SER A 348 -22.40 -8.04 15.66
C SER A 348 -23.31 -9.28 15.70
N PRO A 349 -24.21 -9.48 14.71
CA PRO A 349 -25.04 -10.69 14.65
C PRO A 349 -24.24 -12.00 14.61
N LEU A 350 -23.02 -11.97 14.04
CA LEU A 350 -22.12 -13.13 13.99
C LEU A 350 -21.56 -13.45 15.38
N GLY A 351 -20.95 -12.47 16.05
CA GLY A 351 -20.37 -12.68 17.39
C GLY A 351 -21.42 -13.00 18.45
N ALA A 352 -22.61 -12.41 18.38
CA ALA A 352 -23.73 -12.74 19.25
C ALA A 352 -24.24 -14.19 19.08
N THR A 353 -24.01 -14.80 17.90
CA THR A 353 -24.38 -16.19 17.62
C THR A 353 -23.26 -17.18 17.97
N PHE A 354 -21.99 -16.76 17.90
CA PHE A 354 -20.81 -17.64 17.96
C PHE A 354 -20.05 -17.65 19.30
N LEU A 355 -20.34 -16.71 20.20
CA LEU A 355 -19.64 -16.58 21.49
C LEU A 355 -20.51 -16.91 22.71
N GLY A 356 -21.82 -17.04 22.54
CA GLY A 356 -22.78 -17.05 23.65
C GLY A 356 -22.72 -18.32 24.52
N ASN A 357 -22.44 -19.47 23.93
CA ASN A 357 -22.35 -20.75 24.66
C ASN A 357 -20.89 -21.17 24.83
N GLU A 358 -20.13 -21.00 23.75
CA GLU A 358 -18.75 -21.41 23.54
C GLU A 358 -17.79 -20.80 24.57
N LEU A 359 -18.03 -19.55 25.02
CA LEU A 359 -17.23 -18.93 26.08
C LEU A 359 -17.58 -19.46 27.48
N ASN A 360 -18.84 -19.84 27.73
CA ASN A 360 -19.27 -20.39 29.01
C ASN A 360 -18.75 -21.83 29.18
N ASP A 361 -18.79 -22.63 28.12
CA ASP A 361 -18.21 -23.97 28.10
C ASP A 361 -16.69 -23.91 28.30
N LEU A 362 -16.01 -22.92 27.70
CA LEU A 362 -14.57 -22.69 27.91
C LEU A 362 -14.24 -22.23 29.34
N GLU A 363 -15.02 -21.33 29.96
CA GLU A 363 -14.84 -20.96 31.39
C GLU A 363 -15.07 -22.18 32.30
N ALA A 364 -16.00 -23.07 31.96
CA ALA A 364 -16.27 -24.30 32.71
C ALA A 364 -15.17 -25.38 32.57
N GLU A 365 -14.59 -25.56 31.38
CA GLU A 365 -13.53 -26.55 31.15
C GLU A 365 -12.14 -26.05 31.62
N THR A 366 -11.82 -24.78 31.38
CA THR A 366 -10.46 -24.23 31.59
C THR A 366 -10.32 -23.32 32.80
N GLY A 367 -11.42 -22.77 33.31
CA GLY A 367 -11.40 -21.70 34.31
C GLY A 367 -10.98 -20.32 33.78
N LEU A 368 -10.78 -20.15 32.46
CA LEU A 368 -10.48 -18.86 31.84
C LEU A 368 -11.73 -17.99 31.75
N ARG A 369 -11.63 -16.78 32.29
CA ARG A 369 -12.73 -15.81 32.33
C ARG A 369 -12.60 -14.85 31.16
N LEU A 370 -12.94 -15.31 29.95
CA LEU A 370 -12.86 -14.48 28.75
C LEU A 370 -14.01 -13.47 28.67
N PRO A 371 -13.76 -12.23 28.23
CA PRO A 371 -12.49 -11.70 27.71
C PRO A 371 -11.54 -11.12 28.77
N ASP A 372 -11.96 -10.99 30.03
CA ASP A 372 -11.22 -10.29 31.10
C ASP A 372 -9.80 -10.82 31.31
N ASP A 373 -9.61 -12.14 31.34
CA ASP A 373 -8.30 -12.78 31.50
C ASP A 373 -7.36 -12.50 30.31
N LEU A 374 -7.91 -12.31 29.11
CA LEU A 374 -7.15 -11.93 27.92
C LEU A 374 -6.76 -10.45 27.95
N TYR A 375 -7.65 -9.56 28.42
CA TYR A 375 -7.30 -8.16 28.69
C TYR A 375 -6.21 -8.05 29.78
N ALA A 376 -6.25 -8.91 30.80
CA ALA A 376 -5.24 -8.97 31.84
C ALA A 376 -3.88 -9.49 31.34
N LEU A 377 -3.90 -10.49 30.44
CA LEU A 377 -2.71 -11.04 29.77
C LEU A 377 -2.02 -10.02 28.86
N VAL A 378 -2.80 -9.33 28.03
CA VAL A 378 -2.32 -8.37 27.02
C VAL A 378 -1.87 -7.06 27.67
N GLY A 379 -2.60 -6.57 28.67
CA GLY A 379 -2.20 -5.40 29.45
C GLY A 379 -2.11 -4.09 28.64
N SER A 380 -1.36 -3.12 29.16
CA SER A 380 -1.31 -1.76 28.59
C SER A 380 -0.32 -1.58 27.44
N GLU A 381 0.58 -2.54 27.21
CA GLU A 381 1.52 -2.54 26.09
C GLU A 381 1.66 -3.97 25.56
N LEU A 382 1.55 -4.11 24.24
CA LEU A 382 1.71 -5.37 23.49
C LEU A 382 2.73 -5.15 22.39
N ALA A 383 3.61 -6.12 22.17
CA ALA A 383 4.34 -6.29 20.92
C ALA A 383 4.25 -7.74 20.43
N VAL A 384 4.31 -7.91 19.11
CA VAL A 384 4.33 -9.19 18.41
C VAL A 384 5.41 -9.13 17.33
N GLY A 385 6.35 -10.06 17.36
CA GLY A 385 7.32 -10.34 16.30
C GLY A 385 7.01 -11.67 15.64
N ALA A 386 7.31 -11.77 14.34
CA ALA A 386 7.16 -12.98 13.55
C ALA A 386 8.34 -13.14 12.59
N SER A 387 8.82 -14.37 12.41
CA SER A 387 9.86 -14.74 11.44
C SER A 387 9.54 -16.05 10.72
N GLU A 388 10.13 -16.25 9.55
CA GLU A 388 10.18 -17.56 8.89
C GLU A 388 11.51 -18.23 9.26
N GLY A 389 11.49 -19.21 10.17
CA GLY A 389 12.74 -19.70 10.78
C GLY A 389 12.69 -21.05 11.50
N GLY A 390 11.51 -21.63 11.77
CA GLY A 390 11.42 -22.89 12.50
C GLY A 390 12.14 -24.05 11.78
N PRO A 391 12.66 -25.07 12.50
CA PRO A 391 13.36 -26.23 11.88
C PRO A 391 12.54 -27.02 10.84
N SER A 392 11.23 -26.82 10.85
CA SER A 392 10.20 -27.36 9.96
C SER A 392 9.85 -26.48 8.76
N GLY A 393 10.33 -25.23 8.72
CA GLY A 393 9.85 -24.18 7.81
C GLY A 393 8.56 -23.48 8.28
N GLU A 394 8.13 -23.72 9.53
CA GLU A 394 6.99 -23.05 10.14
C GLU A 394 7.34 -21.62 10.59
N SER A 395 6.33 -20.75 10.67
CA SER A 395 6.48 -19.38 11.17
C SER A 395 6.64 -19.38 12.69
N GLU A 396 7.70 -18.72 13.16
CA GLU A 396 7.93 -18.51 14.59
C GLU A 396 7.37 -17.15 15.03
N PHE A 397 6.86 -17.10 16.26
CA PHE A 397 6.21 -15.91 16.81
C PHE A 397 6.72 -15.62 18.22
N THR A 398 6.91 -14.34 18.54
CA THR A 398 7.19 -13.86 19.90
C THR A 398 6.22 -12.76 20.28
N VAL A 399 5.46 -12.96 21.35
CA VAL A 399 4.56 -11.98 21.95
C VAL A 399 5.19 -11.47 23.24
N LEU A 400 5.26 -10.15 23.38
CA LEU A 400 5.73 -9.45 24.58
C LEU A 400 4.59 -8.60 25.13
N THR A 401 4.21 -8.78 26.39
CA THR A 401 3.15 -7.99 27.02
C THR A 401 3.63 -7.31 28.30
N LYS A 402 2.97 -6.23 28.71
CA LYS A 402 3.10 -5.64 30.06
C LYS A 402 1.77 -5.75 30.80
N PRO A 403 1.51 -6.89 31.48
CA PRO A 403 0.29 -7.12 32.24
C PRO A 403 0.09 -6.11 33.38
N LYS A 404 -1.17 -5.70 33.60
CA LYS A 404 -1.54 -4.97 34.84
C LYS A 404 -1.46 -5.86 36.09
N ASN A 405 -1.64 -7.17 35.91
CA ASN A 405 -1.54 -8.18 36.96
C ASN A 405 -0.67 -9.35 36.47
N PRO A 406 0.67 -9.29 36.67
CA PRO A 406 1.58 -10.34 36.21
C PRO A 406 1.24 -11.73 36.75
N ALA A 407 0.71 -11.83 37.97
CA ALA A 407 0.33 -13.11 38.57
C ALA A 407 -0.95 -13.72 37.96
N ALA A 408 -1.83 -12.92 37.36
CA ALA A 408 -2.96 -13.41 36.57
C ALA A 408 -2.49 -13.83 35.17
N ALA A 409 -1.78 -12.93 34.48
CA ALA A 409 -1.24 -13.18 33.15
C ALA A 409 -0.34 -14.43 33.08
N ALA A 410 0.48 -14.67 34.12
CA ALA A 410 1.28 -15.90 34.24
C ALA A 410 0.42 -17.18 34.21
N ARG A 411 -0.72 -17.21 34.92
CA ARG A 411 -1.63 -18.38 34.91
C ARG A 411 -2.24 -18.61 33.53
N VAL A 412 -2.73 -17.54 32.90
CA VAL A 412 -3.31 -17.60 31.55
C VAL A 412 -2.27 -18.07 30.55
N ALA A 413 -1.04 -17.55 30.61
CA ALA A 413 0.06 -17.97 29.74
C ALA A 413 0.49 -19.43 29.96
N THR A 414 0.62 -19.89 31.20
CA THR A 414 0.90 -21.32 31.50
C THR A 414 -0.22 -22.25 31.01
N LEU A 415 -1.48 -21.82 31.06
CA LEU A 415 -2.60 -22.59 30.53
C LEU A 415 -2.56 -22.63 28.99
N LEU A 416 -2.30 -21.50 28.32
CA LEU A 416 -2.08 -21.45 26.87
C LEU A 416 -0.89 -22.32 26.43
N GLN A 417 0.17 -22.40 27.23
CA GLN A 417 1.28 -23.33 27.01
C GLN A 417 0.82 -24.79 27.09
N GLY A 418 0.07 -25.17 28.13
CA GLY A 418 -0.46 -26.54 28.25
C GLY A 418 -1.39 -26.93 27.10
N LEU A 419 -2.21 -26.01 26.60
CA LEU A 419 -3.05 -26.22 25.42
C LEU A 419 -2.23 -26.37 24.13
N ALA A 420 -1.17 -25.55 23.96
CA ALA A 420 -0.26 -25.66 22.83
C ALA A 420 0.48 -27.00 22.84
N GLU A 421 1.04 -27.41 23.99
CA GLU A 421 1.74 -28.68 24.16
C GLU A 421 0.81 -29.88 23.89
N ALA A 422 -0.45 -29.82 24.34
CA ALA A 422 -1.47 -30.83 24.04
C ALA A 422 -1.84 -30.90 22.55
N ALA A 423 -1.75 -29.77 21.82
CA ALA A 423 -1.90 -29.69 20.38
C ALA A 423 -0.62 -30.04 19.59
N GLY A 424 0.46 -30.46 20.28
CA GLY A 424 1.76 -30.79 19.67
C GLY A 424 2.62 -29.58 19.29
N GLN A 425 2.22 -28.37 19.68
CA GLN A 425 2.93 -27.11 19.43
C GLN A 425 3.87 -26.78 20.61
N ARG A 426 5.05 -26.22 20.31
CA ARG A 426 5.99 -25.77 21.35
C ARG A 426 5.74 -24.30 21.68
N LEU A 427 5.32 -24.02 22.91
CA LEU A 427 5.20 -22.66 23.43
C LEU A 427 6.09 -22.49 24.67
N ARG A 428 6.98 -21.51 24.67
CA ARG A 428 7.78 -21.09 25.82
C ARG A 428 7.15 -19.86 26.47
N VAL A 429 6.96 -19.90 27.79
CA VAL A 429 6.48 -18.76 28.59
C VAL A 429 7.56 -18.33 29.58
N THR A 430 8.06 -17.11 29.45
CA THR A 430 9.01 -16.52 30.41
C THR A 430 8.33 -15.40 31.20
N ASN A 431 8.06 -15.67 32.48
CA ASN A 431 7.43 -14.71 33.39
C ASN A 431 8.36 -13.52 33.67
N GLY A 432 7.82 -12.30 33.58
CA GLY A 432 8.59 -11.07 33.79
C GLY A 432 7.80 -9.80 33.50
N SER A 433 8.53 -8.72 33.24
CA SER A 433 8.01 -7.46 32.68
C SER A 433 9.00 -6.97 31.61
N PRO A 434 8.75 -7.22 30.31
CA PRO A 434 7.57 -7.87 29.76
C PRO A 434 7.44 -9.36 30.13
N LEU A 435 6.21 -9.86 30.08
CA LEU A 435 5.91 -11.28 29.95
C LEU A 435 6.22 -11.70 28.51
N VAL A 436 6.95 -12.81 28.33
CA VAL A 436 7.30 -13.35 27.01
C VAL A 436 6.52 -14.64 26.77
N ILE A 437 5.89 -14.74 25.60
CA ILE A 437 5.24 -15.95 25.08
C ILE A 437 5.77 -16.17 23.67
N THR A 438 6.46 -17.29 23.41
CA THR A 438 7.18 -17.46 22.13
C THR A 438 7.22 -18.91 21.65
N THR A 439 7.16 -19.12 20.34
CA THR A 439 7.46 -20.41 19.70
C THR A 439 8.91 -20.49 19.23
N HIS A 440 9.62 -19.35 19.12
CA HIS A 440 11.00 -19.23 18.63
C HIS A 440 11.96 -20.19 19.37
N GLU A 441 12.80 -20.91 18.62
CA GLU A 441 13.83 -21.80 19.16
C GLU A 441 15.22 -21.13 19.31
N GLY A 442 15.41 -19.92 18.79
CA GLY A 442 16.71 -19.24 18.71
C GLY A 442 17.11 -18.37 19.92
N ASP A 443 18.42 -18.10 20.01
CA ASP A 443 19.07 -17.15 20.92
C ASP A 443 19.74 -15.98 20.17
N GLY A 444 19.39 -15.77 18.88
CA GLY A 444 20.14 -15.02 17.88
C GLY A 444 20.29 -13.50 18.06
N GLY A 445 19.95 -12.95 19.23
CA GLY A 445 19.96 -11.53 19.55
C GLY A 445 18.56 -10.92 19.60
N VAL A 446 18.49 -9.59 19.62
CA VAL A 446 17.23 -8.84 19.70
C VAL A 446 17.19 -7.69 18.69
N LEU A 447 15.99 -7.32 18.26
CA LEU A 447 15.74 -6.50 17.08
C LEU A 447 16.36 -5.09 17.14
N ARG A 448 16.53 -4.51 18.33
CA ARG A 448 17.25 -3.22 18.52
C ARG A 448 18.71 -3.26 18.06
N ASP A 449 19.30 -4.46 17.96
CA ASP A 449 20.72 -4.67 17.64
C ASP A 449 20.90 -4.97 16.12
N ASP A 450 19.81 -5.07 15.33
CA ASP A 450 19.85 -5.07 13.86
C ASP A 450 19.94 -3.63 13.30
N PRO A 451 20.97 -3.28 12.51
CA PRO A 451 21.06 -1.96 11.89
C PRO A 451 19.90 -1.63 10.94
N THR A 452 19.20 -2.63 10.36
CA THR A 452 18.07 -2.38 9.45
C THR A 452 16.83 -1.95 10.22
N TYR A 453 16.52 -2.58 11.36
CA TYR A 453 15.55 -2.05 12.33
C TYR A 453 15.93 -0.65 12.83
N VAL A 454 17.18 -0.44 13.27
CA VAL A 454 17.61 0.85 13.86
C VAL A 454 17.44 2.01 12.88
N ALA A 455 17.85 1.85 11.62
CA ALA A 455 17.69 2.89 10.60
C ALA A 455 16.23 3.07 10.15
N ALA A 456 15.43 2.01 10.13
CA ALA A 456 14.01 2.07 9.78
C ALA A 456 13.16 2.77 10.87
N MET A 457 13.55 2.61 12.14
CA MET A 457 12.88 3.21 13.31
C MET A 457 13.52 4.52 13.81
N GLU A 458 14.54 5.04 13.12
CA GLU A 458 15.16 6.32 13.46
C GLU A 458 14.11 7.46 13.45
N GLY A 459 14.25 8.40 14.38
CA GLY A 459 13.31 9.50 14.59
C GLY A 459 12.10 9.15 15.46
N MET A 460 11.81 7.87 15.71
CA MET A 460 10.71 7.47 16.59
C MET A 460 10.86 8.06 18.00
N PRO A 461 9.90 8.85 18.51
CA PRO A 461 9.97 9.43 19.84
C PRO A 461 9.66 8.39 20.92
N ALA A 462 10.14 8.64 22.15
CA ALA A 462 9.97 7.75 23.30
C ALA A 462 8.52 7.58 23.81
N GLN A 463 7.53 8.19 23.16
CA GLN A 463 6.10 8.00 23.43
C GLN A 463 5.31 7.95 22.12
N VAL A 464 4.78 6.78 21.81
CA VAL A 464 4.00 6.47 20.60
C VAL A 464 2.77 5.64 20.95
N ALA A 465 1.73 5.72 20.13
CA ALA A 465 0.49 4.96 20.28
C ALA A 465 0.59 3.57 19.66
N ALA A 466 1.27 3.47 18.53
CA ALA A 466 1.63 2.22 17.86
C ALA A 466 2.97 2.39 17.14
N ALA A 467 3.68 1.30 16.91
CA ALA A 467 4.90 1.26 16.10
C ALA A 467 5.08 -0.12 15.50
N GLY A 468 5.88 -0.24 14.44
CA GLY A 468 6.19 -1.53 13.84
C GLY A 468 7.28 -1.44 12.78
N TYR A 469 7.78 -2.61 12.40
CA TYR A 469 8.88 -2.81 11.47
C TYR A 469 8.58 -4.02 10.58
N ALA A 470 9.06 -3.99 9.34
CA ALA A 470 9.13 -5.17 8.49
C ALA A 470 10.44 -5.17 7.68
N THR A 471 11.07 -6.35 7.55
CA THR A 471 12.15 -6.55 6.58
C THR A 471 11.62 -6.52 5.15
N ILE A 472 12.44 -6.06 4.21
CA ILE A 472 12.10 -6.08 2.78
C ILE A 472 13.11 -6.96 2.04
N SER A 473 12.64 -7.92 1.26
CA SER A 473 13.43 -8.80 0.40
C SER A 473 12.76 -8.95 -0.97
N GLU A 474 13.52 -9.35 -2.01
CA GLU A 474 12.96 -9.58 -3.36
C GLU A 474 12.05 -10.83 -3.42
N SER A 475 12.24 -11.77 -2.50
CA SER A 475 11.43 -12.96 -2.25
C SER A 475 11.77 -13.54 -0.87
N ARG A 476 10.97 -14.48 -0.34
CA ARG A 476 11.22 -15.11 0.99
C ARG A 476 12.66 -15.59 1.20
N ASN A 477 13.28 -16.15 0.15
CA ASN A 477 14.63 -16.71 0.20
C ASN A 477 15.73 -15.75 -0.31
N ALA A 478 15.38 -14.49 -0.62
CA ALA A 478 16.35 -13.48 -1.03
C ALA A 478 16.91 -12.72 0.19
N PRO A 479 18.14 -12.16 0.10
CA PRO A 479 18.66 -11.27 1.13
C PRO A 479 17.72 -10.09 1.43
N VAL A 480 17.77 -9.60 2.67
CA VAL A 480 17.08 -8.37 3.07
C VAL A 480 17.76 -7.17 2.38
N ILE A 481 17.01 -6.50 1.50
CA ILE A 481 17.43 -5.33 0.72
C ILE A 481 17.08 -3.99 1.41
N GLY A 482 16.33 -4.03 2.51
CA GLY A 482 15.86 -2.84 3.20
C GLY A 482 14.89 -3.14 4.34
N GLY A 483 14.27 -2.10 4.88
CA GLY A 483 13.30 -2.20 5.97
C GLY A 483 12.21 -1.13 5.89
N LEU A 484 11.05 -1.44 6.46
CA LEU A 484 9.91 -0.53 6.56
C LEU A 484 9.56 -0.32 8.03
N GLY A 485 9.93 0.83 8.59
CA GLY A 485 9.54 1.24 9.94
C GLY A 485 8.30 2.13 9.90
N PHE A 486 7.47 2.05 10.94
CA PHE A 486 6.36 2.99 11.13
C PHE A 486 6.08 3.27 12.60
N TYR A 487 5.55 4.45 12.91
CA TYR A 487 5.10 4.79 14.25
C TYR A 487 4.02 5.88 14.24
N VAL A 488 3.07 5.79 15.17
CA VAL A 488 2.00 6.76 15.36
C VAL A 488 2.29 7.60 16.59
N THR A 489 2.62 8.87 16.38
CA THR A 489 2.73 9.87 17.44
C THR A 489 1.36 10.50 17.68
N ALA A 490 1.13 10.93 18.92
CA ALA A 490 0.08 11.89 19.25
C ALA A 490 0.57 12.76 20.42
N SER A 491 0.04 13.97 20.53
CA SER A 491 0.18 14.78 21.74
C SER A 491 -1.20 15.14 22.28
N LYS A 492 -1.31 15.36 23.59
CA LYS A 492 -2.59 15.51 24.29
C LYS A 492 -3.35 16.75 23.80
N GLY A 493 -4.39 16.53 22.99
CA GLY A 493 -5.20 17.59 22.37
C GLY A 493 -4.87 17.87 20.89
N SER A 494 -3.91 17.14 20.31
CA SER A 494 -3.46 17.30 18.92
C SER A 494 -3.93 16.17 18.01
N THR A 495 -3.94 16.42 16.71
CA THR A 495 -4.04 15.38 15.67
C THR A 495 -2.90 14.36 15.79
N PRO A 496 -3.18 13.05 15.64
CA PRO A 496 -2.14 12.03 15.52
C PRO A 496 -1.38 12.15 14.21
N ILE A 497 -0.08 11.82 14.23
CA ILE A 497 0.78 11.73 13.04
C ILE A 497 1.30 10.30 12.94
N ALA A 498 0.94 9.60 11.87
CA ALA A 498 1.55 8.33 11.49
C ALA A 498 2.77 8.64 10.60
N HIS A 499 3.95 8.17 11.00
CA HIS A 499 5.18 8.24 10.23
C HIS A 499 5.48 6.85 9.66
N LEU A 500 5.96 6.79 8.43
CA LEU A 500 6.36 5.58 7.72
C LEU A 500 7.71 5.86 7.04
N ARG A 501 8.74 5.05 7.33
CA ARG A 501 10.07 5.18 6.76
C ARG A 501 10.46 3.89 6.05
N PHE A 502 10.75 4.00 4.76
CA PHE A 502 11.30 2.94 3.92
C PHE A 502 12.81 3.18 3.76
N ILE A 503 13.65 2.23 4.15
CA ILE A 503 15.11 2.29 3.96
C ILE A 503 15.58 1.23 2.95
N ILE A 504 16.75 1.47 2.37
CA ILE A 504 17.53 0.52 1.57
C ILE A 504 18.86 0.22 2.30
N ARG A 505 19.47 -0.93 2.00
CA ARG A 505 20.70 -1.45 2.61
C ARG A 505 21.86 -1.56 1.61
#